data_AF-A0A2V3IL00-F1
#
_entry.id   AF-A0A2V3IL00-F1
#
_cell.length_a   1.000
_cell.length_b   1.000
_cell.length_c   1.000
_cell.angle_alpha   90.00
_cell.angle_beta   90.00
_cell.angle_gamma   90.00
#
_symmetry.space_group_name_H-M   'P 1'
#
loop_
_entity.id
_entity.type
_entity.pdbx_description
1 polymer ?
#
loop_
_entity_poly.entity_id
_entity_poly.type
_entity_poly.pdbx_seq_one_letter_code
_entity_poly.pdbx_strand_id
1 'polypeptide(L)'
;MKRFQPPRPGEKENKIADLEDIGREARAFSVTGVDAALVITDMLSYGFETAELSRNANVLRTSNLDLGMPIARHDLIIDPVQIAEAAVAGAPAVNIIAAAALPKIMELMDAVTAMGIESVVECHTELDRDLRSYEEGCDQ
;
A
#
# COMPACT_ATOMS: atom_id res chain seq x y z
N MET A 1 -13.90 -3.65 14.09
CA MET A 1 -14.46 -4.89 13.46
C MET A 1 -13.83 -5.00 12.08
N LYS A 2 -12.86 -5.91 11.89
CA LYS A 2 -12.26 -6.20 10.57
C LYS A 2 -13.39 -6.62 9.63
N ARG A 3 -13.64 -5.88 8.56
CA ARG A 3 -14.70 -6.23 7.60
C ARG A 3 -14.21 -7.40 6.76
N PHE A 4 -15.01 -8.45 6.78
CA PHE A 4 -14.78 -9.67 6.04
C PHE A 4 -15.13 -9.39 4.57
N GLN A 5 -14.15 -9.45 3.67
CA GLN A 5 -14.47 -9.53 2.24
C GLN A 5 -15.08 -10.92 2.02
N PRO A 6 -16.36 -11.02 1.63
CA PRO A 6 -16.95 -12.33 1.36
C PRO A 6 -16.13 -13.01 0.26
N PRO A 7 -15.75 -14.29 0.43
CA PRO A 7 -14.96 -15.00 -0.56
C PRO A 7 -15.68 -14.98 -1.91
N ARG A 8 -14.92 -14.95 -3.01
CA ARG A 8 -15.52 -15.04 -4.34
C ARG A 8 -16.27 -16.37 -4.47
N PRO A 9 -17.26 -16.48 -5.38
CA PRO A 9 -17.96 -17.74 -5.60
C PRO A 9 -16.98 -18.89 -5.86
N GLY A 10 -16.91 -19.86 -4.94
CA GLY A 10 -16.01 -21.02 -4.99
C GLY A 10 -14.75 -20.92 -4.13
N GLU A 11 -14.44 -19.75 -3.55
CA GLU A 11 -13.37 -19.60 -2.55
C GLU A 11 -13.88 -19.99 -1.16
N LYS A 12 -13.06 -20.72 -0.39
CA LYS A 12 -13.31 -20.93 1.03
C LYS A 12 -12.85 -19.69 1.80
N GLU A 13 -13.50 -19.41 2.94
CA GLU A 13 -12.97 -18.43 3.89
C GLU A 13 -11.53 -18.81 4.23
N ASN A 14 -10.57 -18.00 3.76
CA ASN A 14 -9.21 -18.13 4.21
C ASN A 14 -9.15 -17.50 5.60
N LYS A 15 -8.73 -18.28 6.61
CA LYS A 15 -8.33 -17.70 7.89
C LYS A 15 -7.18 -16.73 7.62
N ILE A 16 -7.49 -15.43 7.60
CA ILE A 16 -6.47 -14.40 7.72
C ILE A 16 -5.90 -14.54 9.14
N ALA A 17 -4.57 -14.48 9.27
CA ALA A 17 -3.93 -14.58 10.58
C ALA A 17 -4.55 -13.57 11.55
N ASP A 18 -4.87 -14.02 12.76
CA ASP A 18 -5.37 -13.13 13.81
C ASP A 18 -4.18 -12.40 14.43
N LEU A 19 -3.73 -11.36 13.73
CA LEU A 19 -2.68 -10.48 14.19
C LEU A 19 -3.30 -9.51 15.18
N GLU A 20 -3.08 -9.76 16.47
CA GLU A 20 -3.55 -8.92 17.58
C GLU A 20 -2.65 -7.72 17.83
N ASP A 21 -1.33 -7.84 17.59
CA ASP A 21 -0.36 -6.79 17.94
C ASP A 21 0.24 -6.02 16.74
N ILE A 22 0.24 -6.48 15.50
CA ILE A 22 0.86 -5.81 14.31
C ILE A 22 2.36 -5.47 14.49
N GLY A 23 2.77 -4.67 15.48
CA GLY A 23 4.16 -4.31 15.73
C GLY A 23 5.02 -5.51 16.12
N ARG A 24 4.50 -6.45 16.93
CA ARG A 24 5.16 -7.71 17.24
C ARG A 24 5.30 -8.59 15.99
N GLU A 25 4.27 -8.74 15.19
CA GLU A 25 4.34 -9.55 13.97
C GLU A 25 5.18 -8.89 12.88
N ALA A 26 5.21 -7.55 12.80
CA ALA A 26 6.13 -6.82 11.93
C ALA A 26 7.59 -7.11 12.31
N ARG A 27 7.93 -7.13 13.61
CA ARG A 27 9.25 -7.57 14.09
C ARG A 27 9.52 -9.05 13.82
N ALA A 28 8.48 -9.90 13.88
CA ALA A 28 8.63 -11.29 13.53
C ALA A 28 8.95 -11.43 12.03
N PHE A 29 8.28 -10.66 11.16
CA PHE A 29 8.58 -10.66 9.72
C PHE A 29 9.99 -10.17 9.41
N SER A 30 10.47 -9.14 10.10
CA SER A 30 11.80 -8.57 9.82
C SER A 30 12.95 -9.56 10.08
N VAL A 31 12.76 -10.58 10.92
CA VAL A 31 13.76 -11.64 11.17
C VAL A 31 13.55 -12.90 10.32
N THR A 32 12.54 -12.94 9.47
CA THR A 32 12.21 -14.11 8.61
C THR A 32 12.75 -13.99 7.18
N GLY A 33 13.50 -12.92 6.87
CA GLY A 33 14.06 -12.69 5.53
C GLY A 33 13.07 -12.10 4.54
N VAL A 34 12.04 -11.40 5.02
CA VAL A 34 11.10 -10.64 4.17
C VAL A 34 11.76 -9.32 3.76
N ASP A 35 11.77 -9.05 2.45
CA ASP A 35 12.39 -7.84 1.89
C ASP A 35 11.56 -6.57 2.11
N ALA A 36 10.22 -6.69 2.09
CA ALA A 36 9.28 -5.59 2.30
C ALA A 36 7.88 -6.12 2.66
N ALA A 37 7.06 -5.28 3.30
CA ALA A 37 5.66 -5.59 3.54
C ALA A 37 4.73 -4.46 3.07
N LEU A 38 3.51 -4.83 2.70
CA LEU A 38 2.42 -3.91 2.37
C LEU A 38 1.47 -3.83 3.56
N VAL A 39 1.22 -2.62 4.06
CA VAL A 39 0.29 -2.38 5.18
C VAL A 39 -0.97 -1.73 4.64
N ILE A 40 -2.10 -2.40 4.83
CA ILE A 40 -3.41 -1.93 4.38
C ILE A 40 -3.90 -0.81 5.30
N THR A 41 -4.24 0.35 4.73
CA THR A 41 -4.73 1.53 5.47
C THR A 41 -6.14 1.98 5.09
N ASP A 42 -6.90 1.14 4.39
CA ASP A 42 -8.30 1.43 4.07
C ASP A 42 -9.21 1.19 5.30
N MET A 43 -9.63 2.29 5.91
CA MET A 43 -10.51 2.29 7.09
C MET A 43 -11.91 1.75 6.79
N LEU A 44 -12.46 2.02 5.60
CA LEU A 44 -13.82 1.64 5.25
C LEU A 44 -13.95 0.14 4.97
N SER A 45 -12.91 -0.44 4.36
CA SER A 45 -12.88 -1.85 3.99
C SER A 45 -12.26 -2.74 5.06
N TYR A 46 -11.23 -2.27 5.78
CA TYR A 46 -10.45 -3.11 6.71
C TYR A 46 -10.37 -2.57 8.14
N GLY A 47 -10.72 -1.31 8.36
CA GLY A 47 -10.75 -0.70 9.70
C GLY A 47 -9.38 -0.28 10.21
N PHE A 48 -8.42 -0.01 9.32
CA PHE A 48 -7.10 0.49 9.65
C PHE A 48 -6.94 1.93 9.17
N GLU A 49 -6.31 2.78 9.98
CA GLU A 49 -6.05 4.18 9.65
C GLU A 49 -4.58 4.38 9.26
N THR A 50 -4.27 5.44 8.52
CA THR A 50 -2.88 5.81 8.19
C THR A 50 -1.98 5.97 9.42
N ALA A 51 -2.55 6.31 10.59
CA ALA A 51 -1.79 6.38 11.84
C ALA A 51 -1.13 5.04 12.25
N GLU A 52 -1.73 3.91 11.87
CA GLU A 52 -1.16 2.57 12.10
C GLU A 52 0.12 2.37 11.29
N LEU A 53 0.21 2.92 10.08
CA LEU A 53 1.41 2.88 9.25
C LEU A 53 2.60 3.54 9.99
N SER A 54 2.39 4.74 10.54
CA SER A 54 3.41 5.45 11.32
C SER A 54 3.85 4.69 12.57
N ARG A 55 2.90 4.07 13.29
CA ARG A 55 3.20 3.24 14.48
C ARG A 55 4.10 2.07 14.11
N ASN A 56 3.76 1.33 13.06
CA ASN A 56 4.53 0.18 12.60
C ASN A 56 5.91 0.58 12.05
N ALA A 57 5.98 1.68 11.30
CA ALA A 57 7.23 2.20 10.78
C ALA A 57 8.20 2.58 11.92
N ASN A 58 7.69 3.19 13.00
CA ASN A 58 8.48 3.50 14.19
C ASN A 58 8.94 2.25 14.95
N VAL A 59 8.07 1.24 15.07
CA VAL A 59 8.40 -0.04 15.70
C VAL A 59 9.57 -0.72 14.97
N LEU A 60 9.53 -0.76 13.65
CA LEU A 60 10.56 -1.40 12.81
C LEU A 60 11.88 -0.61 12.78
N ARG A 61 11.82 0.73 12.80
CA ARG A 61 13.02 1.58 12.88
C ARG A 61 13.76 1.47 14.21
N THR A 62 13.04 1.22 15.31
CA THR A 62 13.61 1.17 16.67
C THR A 62 14.04 -0.22 17.11
N SER A 63 13.64 -1.28 16.39
CA SER A 63 14.27 -2.59 16.56
C SER A 63 15.67 -2.54 15.96
N ASN A 64 16.70 -2.67 16.79
CA ASN A 64 18.14 -2.69 16.43
C ASN A 64 18.56 -3.89 15.53
N LEU A 65 17.67 -4.40 14.69
CA LEU A 65 17.90 -5.44 13.69
C LEU A 65 18.07 -4.74 12.34
N ASP A 66 19.05 -5.19 11.54
CA ASP A 66 19.52 -4.58 10.29
C ASP A 66 18.45 -3.81 9.50
N LEU A 67 18.69 -2.50 9.32
CA LEU A 67 17.98 -1.50 8.50
C LEU A 67 16.45 -1.35 8.66
N GLY A 68 15.77 -2.25 9.37
CA GLY A 68 14.32 -2.35 9.43
C GLY A 68 13.72 -2.78 8.09
N MET A 69 12.81 -3.76 8.10
CA MET A 69 12.06 -4.15 6.90
C MET A 69 11.19 -2.95 6.44
N PRO A 70 11.29 -2.46 5.19
CA PRO A 70 10.46 -1.37 4.70
C PRO A 70 8.98 -1.78 4.64
N ILE A 71 8.10 -0.84 5.03
CA ILE A 71 6.65 -1.04 4.95
C ILE A 71 6.03 -0.02 4.01
N ALA A 72 5.42 -0.50 2.93
CA ALA A 72 4.74 0.30 1.94
C ALA A 72 3.26 0.47 2.30
N ARG A 73 2.68 1.63 1.98
CA ARG A 73 1.23 1.86 2.17
C ARG A 73 0.47 1.14 1.07
N HIS A 74 -0.50 0.31 1.45
CA HIS A 74 -1.44 -0.29 0.53
C HIS A 74 -2.83 0.30 0.76
N ASP A 75 -3.33 1.06 -0.21
CA ASP A 75 -4.61 1.74 -0.12
C ASP A 75 -5.15 2.04 -1.54
N LEU A 76 -6.38 2.54 -1.64
CA LEU A 76 -6.89 3.10 -2.90
C LEU A 76 -6.35 4.51 -3.09
N ILE A 77 -5.12 4.63 -3.62
CA ILE A 77 -4.47 5.91 -3.92
C ILE A 77 -5.04 6.49 -5.22
N ILE A 78 -5.78 7.59 -5.09
CA ILE A 78 -6.44 8.31 -6.19
C ILE A 78 -6.14 9.83 -6.17
N ASP A 79 -5.44 10.30 -5.14
CA ASP A 79 -5.10 11.71 -4.93
C ASP A 79 -3.65 11.88 -4.44
N PRO A 80 -2.87 12.87 -4.95
CA PRO A 80 -1.53 13.18 -4.48
C PRO A 80 -1.39 13.41 -2.96
N VAL A 81 -2.44 13.88 -2.29
CA VAL A 81 -2.45 14.06 -0.83
C VAL A 81 -2.22 12.73 -0.12
N GLN A 82 -2.76 11.61 -0.63
CA GLN A 82 -2.57 10.29 -0.02
C GLN A 82 -1.12 9.81 -0.12
N ILE A 83 -0.40 10.23 -1.16
CA ILE A 83 1.04 9.96 -1.34
C ILE A 83 1.84 10.79 -0.31
N ALA A 84 1.49 12.07 -0.14
CA ALA A 84 2.10 12.92 0.88
C ALA A 84 1.88 12.38 2.30
N GLU A 85 0.67 11.92 2.61
CA GLU A 85 0.34 11.26 3.88
C GLU A 85 1.21 10.01 4.12
N ALA A 86 1.44 9.20 3.08
CA ALA A 86 2.29 8.00 3.17
C ALA A 86 3.75 8.36 3.47
N ALA A 87 4.28 9.36 2.77
CA ALA A 87 5.63 9.86 2.99
C ALA A 87 5.80 10.41 4.43
N VAL A 88 4.84 11.20 4.92
CA VAL A 88 4.82 11.71 6.30
C VAL A 88 4.71 10.59 7.34
N ALA A 89 3.95 9.53 7.03
CA ALA A 89 3.87 8.33 7.86
C ALA A 89 5.18 7.52 7.87
N GLY A 90 6.13 7.85 7.00
CA GLY A 90 7.44 7.21 6.92
C GLY A 90 7.42 5.90 6.12
N ALA A 91 6.46 5.75 5.20
CA ALA A 91 6.50 4.68 4.21
C ALA A 91 7.43 5.07 3.05
N PRO A 92 8.34 4.17 2.63
CA PRO A 92 9.24 4.43 1.51
C PRO A 92 8.57 4.15 0.17
N ALA A 93 7.35 3.59 0.15
CA ALA A 93 6.60 3.33 -1.07
C ALA A 93 5.08 3.30 -0.85
N VAL A 94 4.32 3.46 -1.93
CA VAL A 94 2.86 3.26 -2.01
C VAL A 94 2.49 2.20 -3.04
N ASN A 95 1.38 1.48 -2.84
CA ASN A 95 0.75 0.66 -3.87
C ASN A 95 -0.36 1.47 -4.57
N ILE A 96 -0.30 1.55 -5.89
CA ILE A 96 -1.27 2.28 -6.72
C ILE A 96 -2.00 1.26 -7.59
N ILE A 97 -3.32 1.14 -7.44
CA ILE A 97 -4.13 0.26 -8.27
C ILE A 97 -4.45 0.99 -9.58
N ALA A 98 -3.88 0.53 -10.70
CA ALA A 98 -3.96 1.23 -11.99
C ALA A 98 -5.41 1.49 -12.40
N ALA A 99 -6.28 0.49 -12.30
CA ALA A 99 -7.70 0.59 -12.67
C ALA A 99 -8.48 1.63 -11.83
N ALA A 100 -8.01 1.99 -10.63
CA ALA A 100 -8.63 3.03 -9.79
C ALA A 100 -8.01 4.42 -10.01
N ALA A 101 -6.75 4.47 -10.44
CA ALA A 101 -5.99 5.71 -10.63
C ALA A 101 -6.15 6.32 -12.04
N LEU A 102 -6.47 5.50 -13.04
CA LEU A 102 -6.62 5.96 -14.42
C LEU A 102 -7.82 6.92 -14.58
N PRO A 103 -7.69 7.96 -15.44
CA PRO A 103 -6.53 8.29 -16.29
C PRO A 103 -5.44 9.10 -15.58
N LYS A 104 -5.61 9.47 -14.30
CA LYS A 104 -4.72 10.37 -13.54
C LYS A 104 -3.43 9.71 -13.04
N ILE A 105 -3.09 8.51 -13.50
CA ILE A 105 -1.98 7.77 -12.92
C ILE A 105 -0.64 8.51 -13.07
N MET A 106 -0.44 9.25 -14.17
CA MET A 106 0.76 10.04 -14.40
C MET A 106 0.92 11.18 -13.39
N GLU A 107 -0.18 11.86 -13.01
CA GLU A 107 -0.18 12.85 -11.93
C GLU A 107 0.26 12.24 -10.60
N LEU A 108 -0.19 11.00 -10.31
CA LEU A 108 0.22 10.28 -9.10
C LEU A 108 1.70 9.84 -9.17
N MET A 109 2.20 9.42 -10.34
CA MET A 109 3.61 9.07 -10.53
C MET A 109 4.53 10.29 -10.34
N ASP A 110 4.11 11.46 -10.83
CA ASP A 110 4.82 12.72 -10.60
C ASP A 110 4.82 13.09 -9.10
N ALA A 111 3.69 12.90 -8.41
CA ALA A 111 3.60 13.13 -6.98
C ALA A 111 4.50 12.16 -6.17
N VAL A 112 4.55 10.88 -6.53
CA VAL A 112 5.46 9.88 -5.94
C VAL A 112 6.91 10.36 -6.06
N THR A 113 7.31 10.76 -7.26
CA THR A 113 8.66 11.28 -7.55
C THR A 113 8.95 12.53 -6.75
N ALA A 114 8.01 13.48 -6.70
CA ALA A 114 8.16 14.75 -5.98
C ALA A 114 8.28 14.55 -4.45
N MET A 115 7.62 13.53 -3.90
CA MET A 115 7.66 13.19 -2.47
C MET A 115 8.88 12.34 -2.09
N GLY A 116 9.65 11.84 -3.07
CA GLY A 116 10.87 11.05 -2.83
C GLY A 116 10.58 9.66 -2.27
N ILE A 117 9.42 9.09 -2.59
CA ILE A 117 9.06 7.70 -2.26
C ILE A 117 8.92 6.89 -3.56
N GLU A 118 8.84 5.57 -3.44
CA GLU A 118 8.63 4.66 -4.57
C GLU A 118 7.15 4.33 -4.78
N SER A 119 6.82 3.72 -5.92
CA SER A 119 5.48 3.19 -6.18
C SER A 119 5.51 1.79 -6.76
N VAL A 120 4.60 0.94 -6.28
CA VAL A 120 4.24 -0.32 -6.93
C VAL A 120 2.91 -0.10 -7.63
N VAL A 121 2.87 -0.27 -8.96
CA VAL A 121 1.63 -0.14 -9.73
C VAL A 121 1.04 -1.52 -9.94
N GLU A 122 -0.18 -1.72 -9.43
CA GLU A 122 -0.92 -2.97 -9.52
C GLU A 122 -1.85 -2.97 -10.74
N CYS A 123 -1.47 -3.77 -11.75
CA CYS A 123 -2.21 -3.97 -12.98
C CYS A 123 -2.93 -5.32 -12.94
N HIS A 124 -4.24 -5.33 -13.18
CA HIS A 124 -5.07 -6.54 -13.17
C HIS A 124 -5.41 -7.03 -14.58
N THR A 125 -5.33 -6.14 -15.57
CA THR A 125 -5.56 -6.44 -16.98
C THR A 125 -4.35 -6.07 -17.83
N GLU A 126 -4.31 -6.52 -19.08
CA GLU A 126 -3.29 -6.06 -20.04
C GLU A 126 -3.45 -4.58 -20.38
N LEU A 127 -4.70 -4.10 -20.39
CA LEU A 127 -5.02 -2.69 -20.64
C LEU A 127 -4.44 -1.80 -19.54
N ASP A 128 -4.52 -2.24 -18.28
CA ASP A 128 -3.96 -1.52 -17.12
C ASP A 128 -2.44 -1.32 -17.20
N ARG A 129 -1.72 -2.07 -18.05
CA ARG A 129 -0.25 -1.95 -18.17
C ARG A 129 0.17 -0.81 -19.07
N ASP A 130 -0.69 -0.39 -20.00
CA ASP A 130 -0.35 0.65 -20.97
C ASP A 130 -0.68 2.04 -20.40
N LEU A 131 0.04 2.43 -19.35
CA LEU A 131 -0.24 3.64 -18.58
C LEU A 131 -0.16 4.93 -19.41
N ARG A 132 0.60 4.92 -20.51
CA ARG A 132 0.82 6.09 -21.37
C ARG A 132 -0.29 6.29 -22.39
N SER A 133 -0.94 5.24 -22.87
CA SER A 133 -2.04 5.40 -23.84
C SER A 133 -3.27 6.09 -23.24
N TYR A 134 -3.37 6.15 -21.91
CA TYR A 134 -4.42 6.88 -21.21
C TYR A 134 -4.24 8.40 -21.17
N GLU A 135 -3.05 8.94 -21.44
CA GLU A 135 -2.87 10.39 -21.63
C GLU A 135 -3.46 10.86 -22.97
N GLU A 136 -3.30 10.06 -24.02
CA GLU A 136 -3.73 10.41 -25.37
C GLU A 136 -5.25 10.31 -25.58
N GLY A 137 -5.96 9.64 -24.67
CA GLY A 137 -7.41 9.42 -24.73
C GLY A 137 -8.27 10.50 -24.08
N CYS A 138 -7.70 11.51 -23.43
CA CYS A 138 -8.47 12.57 -22.75
C CYS A 138 -8.83 13.78 -23.62
N ASP A 139 -8.38 13.80 -24.89
CA ASP A 139 -8.65 14.87 -25.88
C ASP A 139 -9.58 14.42 -27.04
N GLN A 140 -10.30 13.30 -26.91
CA GLN A 140 -11.29 12.85 -27.91
C GLN A 140 -12.72 12.75 -27.37
#